data_AF-A0A831P0Q1-F1
#
_entry.id   AF-A0A831P0Q1-F1
#
_cell.length_a   1.000
_cell.length_b   1.000
_cell.length_c   1.000
_cell.angle_alpha   90.00
_cell.angle_beta   90.00
_cell.angle_gamma   90.00
#
_symmetry.space_group_name_H-M   'P 1'
#
loop_
_entity.id
_entity.type
_entity.pdbx_description
1 polymer ?
#
loop_
_entity_poly.entity_id
_entity_poly.type
_entity_poly.pdbx_seq_one_letter_code
_entity_poly.pdbx_strand_id
1 'polypeptide(L)'
;RYGGKWSGRVLVSVGFGSPREVRGLHPSGFTEILVFNPNDLEGIDPSTHAIRISARVGTKKRLAIEEKAKELGIKILNPLKVM
;
A
#
# COMPACT_ATOMS: atom_id res chain seq x y z
N ARG A 1 10.36 -5.36 32.04
CA ARG A 1 10.64 -3.94 32.36
C ARG A 1 10.30 -3.09 31.15
N TYR A 2 9.07 -2.59 31.08
CA TYR A 2 8.66 -1.57 30.11
C TYR A 2 8.39 -0.28 30.89
N GLY A 3 8.96 0.83 30.45
CA GLY A 3 8.67 2.19 30.91
C GLY A 3 8.74 2.47 32.40
N GLY A 4 9.96 2.56 32.94
CA GLY A 4 10.20 3.29 34.19
C GLY A 4 10.75 4.69 33.90
N LYS A 5 10.47 5.66 34.79
CA LYS A 5 11.00 7.04 34.76
C LYS A 5 12.52 7.15 34.53
N TRP A 6 13.28 6.10 34.88
CA TRP A 6 14.74 6.01 34.73
C TRP A 6 15.21 5.14 33.56
N SER A 7 14.29 4.51 32.81
CA SER A 7 14.61 3.51 31.80
C SER A 7 14.81 4.07 30.39
N GLY A 8 14.67 5.40 30.21
CA GLY A 8 14.77 6.09 28.93
C GLY A 8 13.72 5.70 27.89
N ARG A 9 12.83 4.76 28.21
CA ARG A 9 11.81 4.22 27.29
C ARG A 9 10.43 4.78 27.64
N VAL A 10 9.83 5.47 26.68
CA VAL A 10 8.47 5.98 26.80
C VAL A 10 7.47 4.86 26.48
N LEU A 11 6.44 4.72 27.31
CA LEU A 11 5.33 3.79 27.04
C LEU A 11 4.45 4.35 25.93
N VAL A 12 3.97 3.47 25.06
CA VAL A 12 3.01 3.85 24.03
C VAL A 12 1.73 4.38 24.68
N SER A 13 1.27 5.54 24.22
CA SER A 13 0.02 6.17 24.65
C SER A 13 -0.83 6.54 23.43
N VAL A 14 -2.11 6.86 23.65
CA VAL A 14 -3.06 7.19 22.56
C VAL A 14 -2.58 8.39 21.72
N GLY A 15 -1.76 9.28 22.29
CA GLY A 15 -1.23 10.47 21.62
C GLY A 15 -0.15 10.23 20.56
N PHE A 16 0.36 9.00 20.41
CA PHE A 16 1.37 8.66 19.39
C PHE A 16 0.77 8.38 18.00
N GLY A 17 -0.56 8.32 17.88
CA GLY A 17 -1.22 8.06 16.61
C GLY A 17 -1.12 9.25 15.65
N SER A 18 -0.90 8.97 14.36
CA SER A 18 -1.02 9.99 13.30
C SER A 18 -2.45 10.52 13.18
N PRO A 19 -2.64 11.76 12.65
CA PRO A 19 -3.96 12.34 12.42
C PRO A 19 -4.83 11.40 11.59
N ARG A 20 -6.14 11.41 11.84
CA ARG A 20 -7.08 10.45 11.24
C ARG A 20 -7.10 10.50 9.71
N GLU A 21 -6.91 11.68 9.15
CA GLU A 21 -6.95 11.93 7.71
C GLU A 21 -5.76 11.31 6.95
N VAL A 22 -4.59 11.24 7.58
CA VAL A 22 -3.35 10.76 6.92
C VAL A 22 -2.95 9.34 7.35
N ARG A 23 -3.67 8.77 8.32
CA ARG A 23 -3.35 7.46 8.87
C ARG A 23 -3.57 6.37 7.83
N GLY A 24 -2.50 5.66 7.48
CA GLY A 24 -2.55 4.55 6.53
C GLY A 24 -2.37 4.96 5.06
N LEU A 25 -2.14 6.25 4.79
CA LEU A 25 -1.73 6.70 3.46
C LEU A 25 -0.29 6.28 3.17
N HIS A 26 -0.03 5.95 1.91
CA HIS A 26 1.33 5.80 1.41
C HIS A 26 2.05 7.15 1.49
N PRO A 27 3.39 7.21 1.69
CA PRO A 27 4.15 8.46 1.68
C PRO A 27 3.97 9.32 0.42
N SER A 28 3.51 8.74 -0.69
CA SER A 28 3.16 9.50 -1.91
C SER A 28 1.75 10.15 -1.87
N GLY A 29 1.02 10.02 -0.76
CA GLY A 29 -0.34 10.55 -0.59
C GLY A 29 -1.47 9.63 -1.10
N PHE A 30 -1.15 8.48 -1.69
CA PHE A 30 -2.15 7.54 -2.20
C PHE A 30 -2.61 6.55 -1.12
N THR A 31 -3.86 6.13 -1.22
CA THR A 31 -4.39 4.99 -0.46
C THR A 31 -3.92 3.70 -1.12
N GLU A 32 -3.32 2.79 -0.36
CA GLU A 32 -2.85 1.51 -0.89
C GLU A 32 -3.99 0.50 -1.01
N ILE A 33 -4.23 0.00 -2.22
CA ILE A 33 -5.16 -1.12 -2.46
C ILE A 33 -4.35 -2.38 -2.75
N LEU A 34 -4.63 -3.44 -1.99
CA LEU A 34 -4.03 -4.75 -2.18
C LEU A 34 -4.80 -5.53 -3.25
N VAL A 35 -4.13 -5.89 -4.34
CA VAL A 35 -4.75 -6.57 -5.50
C VAL A 35 -4.23 -8.01 -5.61
N PHE A 36 -5.14 -8.95 -5.89
CA PHE A 36 -4.83 -10.37 -6.08
C PHE A 36 -5.12 -10.85 -7.50
N ASN A 37 -6.10 -10.26 -8.15
CA ASN A 37 -6.57 -10.68 -9.46
C ASN A 37 -6.81 -9.44 -10.37
N PRO A 38 -6.90 -9.63 -11.69
CA PRO A 38 -7.16 -8.54 -12.64
C PRO A 38 -8.57 -7.95 -12.58
N ASN A 39 -9.52 -8.56 -11.87
CA ASN A 39 -10.88 -8.03 -11.69
C ASN A 39 -10.95 -7.10 -10.47
N ASP A 40 -10.06 -7.25 -9.49
CA ASP A 40 -9.93 -6.34 -8.33
C ASP A 40 -9.51 -4.92 -8.76
N LEU A 41 -9.16 -4.72 -10.04
CA LEU A 41 -8.84 -3.43 -10.64
C LEU A 41 -10.08 -2.62 -11.01
N GLU A 42 -11.23 -3.27 -11.13
CA GLU A 42 -12.49 -2.64 -11.53
C GLU A 42 -13.09 -1.90 -10.32
N GLY A 43 -13.04 -0.56 -10.36
CA GLY A 43 -13.53 0.31 -9.28
C GLY A 43 -12.44 1.04 -8.50
N ILE A 44 -11.18 0.98 -8.94
CA ILE A 44 -10.07 1.74 -8.35
C ILE A 44 -9.95 3.11 -9.02
N ASP A 45 -10.06 4.19 -8.25
CA ASP A 45 -9.79 5.54 -8.76
C ASP A 45 -8.27 5.80 -8.90
N PRO A 46 -7.74 6.05 -10.11
CA PRO A 46 -6.30 6.21 -10.36
C PRO A 46 -5.71 7.49 -9.74
N SER A 47 -6.53 8.47 -9.36
CA SER A 47 -6.08 9.74 -8.78
C SER A 47 -5.82 9.66 -7.28
N THR A 48 -6.49 8.76 -6.57
CA THR A 48 -6.45 8.66 -5.10
C THR A 48 -5.85 7.35 -4.61
N HIS A 49 -5.88 6.31 -5.45
CA HIS A 49 -5.43 4.98 -5.08
C HIS A 49 -4.17 4.57 -5.85
N ALA A 50 -3.29 3.86 -5.14
CA ALA A 50 -2.16 3.17 -5.74
C ALA A 50 -2.28 1.67 -5.43
N ILE A 51 -1.89 0.85 -6.41
CA ILE A 51 -2.03 -0.60 -6.30
C ILE A 51 -0.74 -1.22 -5.75
N ARG A 52 -0.92 -2.13 -4.79
CA ARG A 52 0.10 -3.08 -4.36
C ARG A 52 -0.32 -4.48 -4.76
N ILE A 53 0.45 -5.09 -5.66
CA ILE A 53 0.23 -6.48 -6.05
C ILE A 53 0.69 -7.40 -4.92
N SER A 54 -0.17 -8.33 -4.51
CA SER A 54 0.15 -9.30 -3.47
C SER A 54 1.31 -10.22 -3.89
N ALA A 55 2.20 -10.54 -2.95
CA ALA A 55 3.36 -11.40 -3.19
C ALA A 55 2.98 -12.83 -3.61
N ARG A 56 1.76 -13.27 -3.31
CA ARG A 56 1.24 -14.61 -3.71
C ARG A 56 0.88 -14.69 -5.20
N VAL A 57 0.80 -13.56 -5.90
CA VAL A 57 0.44 -13.53 -7.32
C VAL A 57 1.66 -13.94 -8.15
N GLY A 58 1.52 -15.03 -8.90
CA GLY A 58 2.57 -15.50 -9.81
C GLY A 58 2.80 -14.57 -11.00
N THR A 59 3.97 -14.69 -11.64
CA THR A 59 4.42 -13.83 -12.75
C THR A 59 3.41 -13.70 -13.89
N LYS A 60 2.79 -14.80 -14.31
CA LYS A 60 1.76 -14.79 -15.37
C LYS A 60 0.59 -13.86 -15.06
N LYS A 61 0.09 -13.88 -13.82
CA LYS A 61 -1.00 -13.01 -13.39
C LYS A 61 -0.53 -11.59 -13.15
N ARG A 62 0.71 -11.40 -12.68
CA ARG A 62 1.30 -10.07 -12.49
C ARG A 62 1.42 -9.31 -13.81
N LEU A 63 1.87 -9.96 -14.89
CA LEU A 63 1.93 -9.34 -16.22
C LEU A 63 0.55 -8.85 -16.68
N ALA A 64 -0.49 -9.71 -16.57
CA ALA A 64 -1.85 -9.33 -16.93
C ALA A 64 -2.41 -8.17 -16.06
N ILE A 65 -2.06 -8.14 -14.78
CA ILE A 65 -2.43 -7.04 -13.88
C ILE A 65 -1.69 -5.75 -14.26
N GLU A 66 -0.42 -5.83 -14.64
CA GLU A 66 0.36 -4.67 -15.06
C GLU A 66 -0.12 -4.07 -16.38
N GLU A 67 -0.49 -4.91 -17.35
CA GLU A 67 -1.07 -4.46 -18.62
C GLU A 67 -2.39 -3.74 -18.38
N LYS A 68 -3.33 -4.37 -17.66
CA LYS A 68 -4.61 -3.73 -17.30
C LYS A 68 -4.42 -2.46 -16.48
N ALA A 69 -3.49 -2.44 -15.53
CA ALA A 69 -3.23 -1.27 -14.71
C ALA A 69 -2.62 -0.11 -15.54
N LYS A 70 -1.79 -0.41 -16.55
CA LYS A 70 -1.30 0.60 -17.50
C LYS A 70 -2.43 1.16 -18.37
N GLU A 71 -3.32 0.32 -18.86
CA GLU A 71 -4.51 0.75 -19.63
C GLU A 71 -5.41 1.67 -18.80
N LEU A 72 -5.60 1.37 -17.52
CA LEU A 72 -6.39 2.17 -16.58
C LEU A 72 -5.62 3.37 -16.00
N GLY A 73 -4.32 3.51 -16.31
CA GLY A 73 -3.47 4.59 -15.81
C GLY A 73 -3.20 4.55 -14.29
N ILE A 74 -3.33 3.38 -13.66
CA ILE A 74 -3.18 3.24 -12.21
C ILE A 74 -1.71 3.02 -11.85
N LYS A 75 -1.24 3.69 -10.79
CA LYS A 75 0.14 3.58 -10.32
C LYS A 75 0.37 2.29 -9.53
N ILE A 76 1.38 1.52 -9.94
CA ILE A 76 1.79 0.28 -9.26
C ILE A 76 3.00 0.57 -8.37
N LEU A 77 2.89 0.24 -7.08
CA LEU A 77 3.96 0.45 -6.10
C LEU A 77 5.05 -0.63 -6.14
N ASN A 78 4.73 -1.82 -6.64
CA ASN A 78 5.64 -2.95 -6.80
C ASN A 78 5.63 -3.44 -8.26
N PRO A 79 6.22 -2.67 -9.19
CA PRO A 79 6.34 -3.11 -10.57
C PRO A 79 7.25 -4.33 -10.65
N LEU A 80 6.95 -5.25 -11.56
CA LEU A 80 7.91 -6.27 -11.95
C LEU A 80 9.08 -5.58 -12.65
N LYS A 81 10.27 -5.73 -12.09
CA LYS A 81 11.50 -5.27 -12.72
C LYS A 81 11.88 -6.29 -13.79
N VAL A 82 11.43 -6.08 -15.02
CA VAL A 82 11.93 -6.82 -16.17
C VAL A 82 13.27 -6.18 -16.53
N MET A 83 14.32 -7.01 -16.50
CA MET A 83 15.70 -6.62 -16.78
C MET A 83 15.92 -6.37 -18.27
#